data_AF-A0A1E1WJK0-F1
#
_entry.id   AF-A0A1E1WJK0-F1
#
_cell.length_a   1.000
_cell.length_b   1.000
_cell.length_c   1.000
_cell.angle_alpha   90.00
_cell.angle_beta   90.00
_cell.angle_gamma   90.00
#
_symmetry.space_group_name_H-M   'P 1'
#
loop_
_entity.id
_entity.type
_entity.pdbx_description
1 polymer ?
#
loop_
_entity_poly.entity_id
_entity_poly.type
_entity_poly.pdbx_seq_one_letter_code
_entity_poly.pdbx_strand_id
1 'polypeptide(L)'
;MMSVLNNFSVSICRGVKRLQSTELGERLAERLARRGSTRSQAQVEPTPRLKMDKCLIVSKVTRYEYEKHAHDDISDGELEKVLRKRGSDYETMLDNHRQQKAFEQGVARSLKCFGIKVEMASRLTYNEDLIKWCDVVVPCGGDGTFLLAASRVRDANKPVIGFNSSPHKSVGRLCLPTWCSNDVKGALQALREGRFRWMRRSRIRTTITCEHKLVDTITPVDLHTMHIPRYVHMS
;
A
#
# COMPACT_ATOMS: atom_id res chain seq x y z
N MET A 1 15.04 -14.17 -20.74
CA MET A 1 15.40 -14.84 -19.47
C MET A 1 15.51 -13.75 -18.39
N MET A 2 14.49 -13.58 -17.55
CA MET A 2 14.56 -12.57 -16.47
C MET A 2 15.57 -13.04 -15.43
N SER A 3 16.58 -12.21 -15.17
CA SER A 3 17.64 -12.50 -14.19
C SER A 3 17.04 -12.87 -12.83
N VAL A 4 17.53 -13.96 -12.22
CA VAL A 4 17.13 -14.44 -10.89
C VAL A 4 17.26 -13.34 -9.82
N LEU A 5 18.08 -12.30 -10.07
CA LEU A 5 18.26 -11.13 -9.22
C LEU A 5 17.05 -10.20 -9.14
N ASN A 6 16.13 -10.25 -10.11
CA ASN A 6 14.96 -9.36 -10.13
C ASN A 6 13.90 -9.71 -9.08
N ASN A 7 14.01 -10.86 -8.40
CA ASN A 7 13.05 -11.30 -7.39
C ASN A 7 13.44 -10.89 -5.95
N PHE A 8 14.62 -10.29 -5.75
CA PHE A 8 15.15 -9.98 -4.41
C PHE A 8 15.11 -8.51 -4.06
N SER A 9 14.36 -7.71 -4.81
CA SER A 9 14.17 -6.30 -4.49
C SER A 9 12.77 -5.85 -4.82
N VAL A 10 12.28 -4.85 -4.10
CA VAL A 10 11.04 -4.16 -4.44
C VAL A 10 11.33 -2.70 -4.73
N SER A 11 10.76 -2.19 -5.84
CA SER A 11 10.82 -0.77 -6.14
C SER A 11 9.77 -0.03 -5.30
N ILE A 12 10.24 0.95 -4.52
CA ILE A 12 9.38 1.80 -3.68
C ILE A 12 9.57 3.26 -4.07
N CYS A 13 8.51 4.04 -3.93
CA CYS A 13 8.57 5.48 -4.14
C CYS A 13 9.14 6.19 -2.90
N ARG A 14 10.19 7.00 -3.09
CA ARG A 14 10.81 7.81 -2.03
C ARG A 14 10.87 9.28 -2.44
N GLY A 15 10.74 10.15 -1.44
CA GLY A 15 11.09 11.57 -1.59
C GLY A 15 10.21 12.30 -2.60
N VAL A 16 8.89 12.07 -2.53
CA VAL A 16 7.91 12.85 -3.30
C VAL A 16 8.02 14.31 -2.84
N LYS A 17 8.35 15.21 -3.77
CA LYS A 17 8.42 16.64 -3.49
C LYS A 17 7.00 17.22 -3.47
N ARG A 18 6.76 18.27 -2.69
CA ARG A 18 5.54 19.09 -2.79
C ARG A 18 5.87 20.26 -3.71
N LEU A 19 4.95 20.66 -4.60
CA LEU A 19 5.10 21.91 -5.35
C LEU A 19 4.84 23.07 -4.39
N GLN A 20 5.79 24.01 -4.30
CA GLN A 20 5.54 25.31 -3.65
C GLN A 20 4.72 26.21 -4.60
N SER A 21 3.95 27.15 -4.05
CA SER A 21 3.08 28.05 -4.85
C SER A 21 3.87 28.85 -5.89
N THR A 22 5.09 29.26 -5.56
CA THR A 22 6.06 29.91 -6.45
C THR A 22 6.49 29.02 -7.62
N GLU A 23 6.87 27.76 -7.35
CA GLU A 23 7.25 26.80 -8.39
C GLU A 23 6.09 26.44 -9.34
N LEU A 24 4.84 26.49 -8.85
CA LEU A 24 3.64 26.27 -9.67
C LEU A 24 3.46 27.41 -10.69
N GLY A 25 3.66 28.66 -10.25
CA GLY A 25 3.62 29.85 -11.10
C GLY A 25 4.73 29.85 -12.14
N GLU A 26 5.95 29.54 -11.73
CA GLU A 26 7.11 29.43 -12.63
C GLU A 26 6.92 28.33 -13.68
N ARG A 27 6.38 27.16 -13.30
CA ARG A 27 6.12 26.06 -14.25
C ARG A 27 4.96 26.33 -15.19
N LEU A 28 3.93 27.04 -14.74
CA LEU A 28 2.85 27.49 -15.60
C LEU A 28 3.40 28.49 -16.64
N ALA A 29 4.23 29.44 -16.19
CA ALA A 29 4.94 30.38 -17.05
C ALA A 29 5.90 29.65 -18.03
N GLU A 30 6.64 28.65 -17.58
CA GLU A 30 7.53 27.84 -18.43
C GLU A 30 6.75 27.03 -19.48
N ARG A 31 5.61 26.43 -19.11
CA ARG A 31 4.74 25.71 -20.05
C ARG A 31 4.13 26.63 -21.10
N LEU A 32 3.79 27.86 -20.71
CA LEU A 32 3.32 28.90 -21.63
C LEU A 32 4.46 29.40 -22.54
N ALA A 33 5.68 29.54 -22.01
CA ALA A 33 6.86 29.98 -22.76
C ALA A 33 7.39 28.92 -23.75
N ARG A 34 7.28 27.62 -23.42
CA ARG A 34 7.69 26.50 -24.30
C ARG A 34 6.84 26.32 -25.55
N ARG A 35 5.75 27.09 -25.72
CA ARG A 35 5.00 27.16 -26.98
C ARG A 35 5.73 27.93 -28.09
N GLY A 36 6.87 28.57 -27.82
CA GLY A 36 7.55 29.43 -28.80
C GLY A 36 9.08 29.39 -28.86
N SER A 37 9.78 28.44 -28.22
CA SER A 37 11.25 28.45 -28.26
C SER A 37 11.91 27.08 -28.19
N THR A 38 12.75 26.79 -29.19
CA THR A 38 13.73 25.71 -29.21
C THR A 38 15.04 26.22 -28.58
N ARG A 39 15.35 25.81 -27.34
CA ARG A 39 16.67 26.07 -26.75
C ARG A 39 17.21 24.89 -25.94
N SER A 40 18.53 24.81 -26.00
CA SER A 40 19.54 23.80 -25.66
C SER A 40 19.27 22.86 -24.49
N GLN A 41 19.54 21.57 -24.72
CA GLN A 41 19.48 20.47 -23.75
C GLN A 41 20.58 20.60 -22.69
N ALA A 42 20.23 21.12 -21.51
CA ALA A 42 20.92 20.72 -20.29
C ALA A 42 20.58 19.26 -19.99
N GLN A 43 21.54 18.46 -19.50
CA GLN A 43 21.32 17.08 -19.08
C GLN A 43 20.32 17.05 -17.90
N VAL A 44 19.03 16.97 -18.22
CA VAL A 44 17.98 16.72 -17.25
C VAL A 44 18.03 15.23 -16.93
N GLU A 45 18.39 14.89 -15.68
CA GLU A 45 18.19 13.55 -15.11
C GLU A 45 16.83 13.01 -15.56
N PRO A 46 16.77 11.83 -16.20
CA PRO A 46 15.53 11.33 -16.80
C PRO A 46 14.44 11.27 -15.73
N THR A 47 13.35 12.01 -15.94
CA THR A 47 12.21 11.99 -15.01
C THR A 47 11.70 10.56 -14.91
N PRO A 48 11.57 10.01 -13.69
CA PRO A 48 11.11 8.64 -13.53
C PRO A 48 9.69 8.52 -14.08
N ARG A 49 9.52 7.72 -15.14
CA ARG A 49 8.20 7.43 -15.71
C ARG A 49 7.52 6.35 -14.88
N LEU A 50 6.47 6.73 -14.17
CA LEU A 50 5.56 5.80 -13.50
C LEU A 50 4.43 5.43 -14.47
N LYS A 51 4.33 4.16 -14.82
CA LYS A 51 3.13 3.62 -15.48
C LYS A 51 2.08 3.33 -14.40
N MET A 52 0.90 3.94 -14.51
CA MET A 52 -0.16 3.84 -13.51
C MET A 52 -1.53 3.91 -14.18
N ASP A 53 -1.85 2.92 -15.01
CA ASP A 53 -3.17 2.82 -15.66
C ASP A 53 -4.10 1.90 -14.85
N LYS A 54 -3.52 0.88 -14.20
CA LYS A 54 -4.19 -0.05 -13.30
C LYS A 54 -3.51 -0.08 -11.94
N CYS A 55 -4.27 0.22 -10.91
CA CYS A 55 -3.80 0.29 -9.53
C CYS A 55 -4.54 -0.73 -8.66
N LEU A 56 -3.79 -1.52 -7.91
CA LEU A 56 -4.33 -2.40 -6.88
C LEU A 56 -4.13 -1.78 -5.50
N ILE A 57 -5.21 -1.43 -4.83
CA ILE A 57 -5.16 -0.99 -3.43
C ILE A 57 -5.15 -2.22 -2.52
N VAL A 58 -4.18 -2.27 -1.60
CA VAL A 58 -4.15 -3.29 -0.54
C VAL A 58 -4.63 -2.64 0.76
N SER A 59 -5.82 -3.02 1.20
CA SER A 59 -6.49 -2.48 2.38
C SER A 59 -5.92 -3.09 3.67
N LYS A 60 -5.84 -2.25 4.71
CA LYS A 60 -5.51 -2.73 6.06
C LYS A 60 -6.71 -3.51 6.62
N VAL A 61 -6.45 -4.71 7.14
CA VAL A 61 -7.42 -5.41 8.00
C VAL A 61 -7.46 -4.69 9.35
N THR A 62 -8.59 -4.10 9.69
CA THR A 62 -8.75 -3.43 10.98
C THR A 62 -9.01 -4.44 12.10
N ARG A 63 -8.83 -4.01 13.35
CA ARG A 63 -9.20 -4.86 14.49
C ARG A 63 -10.68 -5.24 14.43
N TYR A 64 -11.56 -4.29 14.12
CA TYR A 64 -12.98 -4.55 13.94
C TYR A 64 -13.26 -5.65 12.89
N GLU A 65 -12.63 -5.58 11.72
CA GLU A 65 -12.80 -6.61 10.68
C GLU A 65 -12.28 -7.97 11.12
N TYR A 66 -11.17 -8.00 11.86
CA TYR A 66 -10.63 -9.23 12.41
C TYR A 66 -11.58 -9.86 13.44
N GLU A 67 -12.10 -9.07 14.38
CA GLU A 67 -13.03 -9.57 15.40
C GLU A 67 -14.35 -10.03 14.77
N LYS A 68 -14.87 -9.28 13.78
CA LYS A 68 -16.08 -9.65 13.04
C LYS A 68 -15.88 -10.94 12.23
N HIS A 69 -14.70 -11.16 11.68
CA HIS A 69 -14.42 -12.38 10.94
C HIS A 69 -14.11 -13.58 11.84
N ALA A 70 -13.61 -13.35 13.07
CA ALA A 70 -13.42 -14.41 14.06
C ALA A 70 -14.73 -14.85 14.74
N HIS A 71 -15.79 -14.07 14.54
CA HIS A 71 -17.12 -14.24 15.12
C HIS A 71 -18.17 -14.06 14.01
N ASP A 72 -18.03 -14.83 12.92
CA ASP A 72 -18.92 -14.75 11.75
C ASP A 72 -20.28 -15.41 11.99
N ASP A 73 -20.43 -16.09 13.13
CA ASP A 73 -21.61 -16.79 13.62
C ASP A 73 -22.57 -15.90 14.44
N ILE A 74 -22.14 -14.70 14.85
CA ILE A 74 -22.93 -13.79 15.69
C ILE A 74 -23.28 -12.48 14.99
N SER A 75 -24.34 -11.84 15.46
CA SER A 75 -24.75 -10.52 14.97
C SER A 75 -23.79 -9.40 15.40
N ASP A 76 -23.77 -8.27 14.67
CA ASP A 76 -22.96 -7.09 15.02
C ASP A 76 -23.26 -6.57 16.46
N GLY A 77 -24.52 -6.70 16.91
CA GLY A 77 -24.92 -6.30 18.27
C GLY A 77 -24.44 -7.26 19.37
N GLU A 78 -24.33 -8.55 19.06
CA GLU A 78 -23.73 -9.53 19.98
C GLU A 78 -22.22 -9.40 20.02
N LEU A 79 -21.58 -9.17 18.87
CA LEU A 79 -20.16 -8.87 18.77
C LEU A 79 -19.78 -7.68 19.64
N GLU A 80 -20.56 -6.60 19.59
CA GLU A 80 -20.36 -5.44 20.46
C GLU A 80 -20.36 -5.84 21.95
N LYS A 81 -21.37 -6.60 22.40
CA LYS A 81 -21.47 -7.07 23.80
C LYS A 81 -20.26 -7.91 24.19
N VAL A 82 -19.84 -8.84 23.34
CA VAL A 82 -18.66 -9.70 23.57
C VAL A 82 -17.39 -8.86 23.69
N LEU A 83 -17.17 -7.91 22.77
CA LEU A 83 -15.99 -7.06 22.77
C LEU A 83 -15.92 -6.15 24.00
N ARG A 84 -17.06 -5.56 24.40
CA ARG A 84 -17.16 -4.76 25.63
C ARG A 84 -16.91 -5.59 26.88
N LYS A 85 -17.50 -6.79 26.97
CA LYS A 85 -17.28 -7.72 28.09
C LYS A 85 -15.80 -8.11 28.24
N ARG A 86 -15.05 -8.15 27.15
CA ARG A 86 -13.59 -8.37 27.12
C ARG A 86 -12.76 -7.11 27.43
N GLY A 87 -13.40 -5.99 27.79
CA GLY A 87 -12.73 -4.73 28.09
C GLY A 87 -12.25 -3.95 26.85
N SER A 88 -12.76 -4.25 25.66
CA SER A 88 -12.42 -3.47 24.47
C SER A 88 -13.26 -2.19 24.39
N ASP A 89 -12.60 -1.09 24.06
CA ASP A 89 -13.26 0.15 23.64
C ASP A 89 -13.81 -0.05 22.21
N TYR A 90 -15.09 -0.41 22.14
CA TYR A 90 -15.77 -0.74 20.90
C TYR A 90 -15.95 0.50 20.02
N GLU A 91 -16.30 1.65 20.61
CA GLU A 91 -16.50 2.92 19.93
C GLU A 91 -15.24 3.35 19.22
N THR A 92 -14.11 3.42 19.93
CA THR A 92 -12.82 3.78 19.34
C THR A 92 -12.41 2.76 18.29
N MET A 93 -12.68 1.47 18.49
CA MET A 93 -12.38 0.43 17.48
C MET A 93 -13.16 0.65 16.18
N LEU A 94 -14.46 0.94 16.30
CA LEU A 94 -15.36 1.15 15.17
C LEU A 94 -15.06 2.47 14.44
N ASP A 95 -14.77 3.54 15.18
CA ASP A 95 -14.36 4.83 14.62
C ASP A 95 -13.05 4.70 13.84
N ASN A 96 -12.03 4.02 14.41
CA ASN A 96 -10.80 3.70 13.71
C ASN A 96 -11.05 2.90 12.42
N HIS A 97 -12.00 1.95 12.44
CA HIS A 97 -12.37 1.20 11.25
C HIS A 97 -13.03 2.08 10.18
N ARG A 98 -13.98 2.94 10.57
CA ARG A 98 -14.64 3.88 9.66
C ARG A 98 -13.64 4.85 9.03
N GLN A 99 -12.73 5.43 9.83
CA GLN A 99 -11.66 6.31 9.33
C GLN A 99 -10.75 5.59 8.34
N GLN A 100 -10.35 4.34 8.62
CA GLN A 100 -9.57 3.53 7.70
C GLN A 100 -10.29 3.34 6.36
N LYS A 101 -11.56 2.93 6.38
CA LYS A 101 -12.33 2.70 5.15
C LYS A 101 -12.60 3.99 4.39
N ALA A 102 -12.89 5.08 5.09
CA ALA A 102 -13.06 6.40 4.48
C ALA A 102 -11.79 6.86 3.76
N PHE A 103 -10.61 6.64 4.37
CA PHE A 103 -9.33 6.94 3.76
C PHE A 103 -9.08 6.10 2.49
N GLU A 104 -9.25 4.78 2.58
CA GLU A 104 -9.09 3.87 1.43
C GLU A 104 -10.01 4.25 0.25
N GLN A 105 -11.27 4.56 0.54
CA GLN A 105 -12.22 5.04 -0.47
C GLN A 105 -11.85 6.43 -1.01
N GLY A 106 -11.29 7.31 -0.18
CA GLY A 106 -10.73 8.60 -0.62
C GLY A 106 -9.59 8.43 -1.63
N VAL A 107 -8.68 7.50 -1.38
CA VAL A 107 -7.59 7.15 -2.32
C VAL A 107 -8.15 6.55 -3.60
N ALA A 108 -9.06 5.57 -3.50
CA ALA A 108 -9.68 4.92 -4.65
C ALA A 108 -10.42 5.93 -5.56
N ARG A 109 -11.21 6.83 -4.96
CA ARG A 109 -11.89 7.92 -5.68
C ARG A 109 -10.90 8.84 -6.38
N SER A 110 -9.84 9.25 -5.69
CA SER A 110 -8.83 10.16 -6.26
C SER A 110 -8.11 9.52 -7.46
N LEU A 111 -7.75 8.24 -7.37
CA LEU A 111 -7.18 7.48 -8.49
C LEU A 111 -8.15 7.37 -9.67
N LYS A 112 -9.42 7.05 -9.42
CA LYS A 112 -10.47 6.98 -10.45
C LYS A 112 -10.68 8.34 -11.13
N CYS A 113 -10.70 9.44 -10.40
CA CYS A 113 -10.75 10.81 -10.96
C CYS A 113 -9.54 11.13 -11.85
N PHE A 114 -8.41 10.47 -11.62
CA PHE A 114 -7.23 10.57 -12.46
C PHE A 114 -7.31 9.66 -13.70
N GLY A 115 -8.41 8.94 -13.93
CA GLY A 115 -8.60 8.01 -15.05
C GLY A 115 -7.98 6.63 -14.84
N ILE A 116 -7.58 6.31 -13.61
CA ILE A 116 -6.88 5.07 -13.26
C ILE A 116 -7.91 4.01 -12.91
N LYS A 117 -7.76 2.80 -13.45
CA LYS A 117 -8.58 1.64 -13.07
C LYS A 117 -8.12 1.15 -11.70
N VAL A 118 -9.06 0.95 -10.79
CA VAL A 118 -8.75 0.61 -9.39
C VAL A 118 -9.46 -0.66 -8.98
N GLU A 119 -8.69 -1.63 -8.52
CA GLU A 119 -9.16 -2.78 -7.74
C GLU A 119 -8.75 -2.64 -6.28
N MET A 120 -9.53 -3.23 -5.38
CA MET A 120 -9.23 -3.23 -3.94
C MET A 120 -9.18 -4.67 -3.43
N ALA A 121 -8.14 -4.99 -2.68
CA ALA A 121 -8.00 -6.28 -2.04
C ALA A 121 -7.76 -6.14 -0.54
N SER A 122 -8.40 -7.02 0.23
CA SER A 122 -8.03 -7.26 1.61
C SER A 122 -6.96 -8.35 1.66
N ARG A 123 -6.47 -8.64 2.86
CA ARG A 123 -5.57 -9.78 3.13
C ARG A 123 -6.09 -11.11 2.56
N LEU A 124 -7.42 -11.30 2.54
CA LEU A 124 -8.05 -12.55 2.10
C LEU A 124 -8.21 -12.62 0.58
N THR A 125 -8.43 -11.48 -0.07
CA THR A 125 -8.65 -11.44 -1.53
C THR A 125 -7.39 -11.08 -2.31
N TYR A 126 -6.29 -10.74 -1.64
CA TYR A 126 -5.03 -10.36 -2.27
C TYR A 126 -4.29 -11.59 -2.84
N ASN A 127 -4.36 -11.74 -4.16
CA ASN A 127 -3.84 -12.90 -4.90
C ASN A 127 -2.94 -12.50 -6.09
N GLU A 128 -2.32 -13.50 -6.71
CA GLU A 128 -1.39 -13.32 -7.84
C GLU A 128 -2.06 -12.73 -9.09
N ASP A 129 -3.34 -13.01 -9.33
CA ASP A 129 -4.04 -12.52 -10.52
C ASP A 129 -4.27 -11.01 -10.44
N LEU A 130 -4.64 -10.50 -9.27
CA LEU A 130 -4.71 -9.06 -9.02
C LEU A 130 -3.35 -8.39 -9.17
N ILE A 131 -2.28 -9.03 -8.70
CA ILE A 131 -0.92 -8.52 -8.84
C ILE A 131 -0.55 -8.46 -10.32
N LYS A 132 -0.80 -9.51 -11.11
CA LYS A 132 -0.53 -9.53 -12.56
C LYS A 132 -1.33 -8.47 -13.30
N TRP A 133 -2.58 -8.23 -12.89
CA TRP A 133 -3.48 -7.27 -13.52
C TRP A 133 -3.00 -5.81 -13.37
N CYS A 134 -2.45 -5.42 -12.22
CA CYS A 134 -2.08 -4.02 -11.95
C CYS A 134 -0.67 -3.63 -12.45
N ASP A 135 -0.48 -2.34 -12.74
CA ASP A 135 0.84 -1.73 -12.98
C ASP A 135 1.52 -1.35 -11.66
N VAL A 136 0.74 -0.95 -10.64
CA VAL A 136 1.22 -0.51 -9.32
C VAL A 136 0.38 -1.09 -8.19
N VAL A 137 1.03 -1.40 -7.07
CA VAL A 137 0.36 -1.80 -5.83
C VAL A 137 0.43 -0.65 -4.83
N VAL A 138 -0.72 -0.28 -4.26
CA VAL A 138 -0.89 0.87 -3.36
C VAL A 138 -1.42 0.39 -2.01
N PRO A 139 -0.56 0.03 -1.04
CA PRO A 139 -1.00 -0.29 0.30
C PRO A 139 -1.54 0.97 1.00
N CYS A 140 -2.75 0.87 1.55
CA CYS A 140 -3.38 1.92 2.35
C CYS A 140 -3.40 1.48 3.82
N GLY A 141 -2.42 1.91 4.60
CA GLY A 141 -2.18 1.40 5.95
C GLY A 141 -0.83 1.82 6.50
N GLY A 142 -0.39 1.17 7.58
CA GLY A 142 0.97 1.35 8.09
C GLY A 142 2.00 0.46 7.39
N ASP A 143 3.19 0.37 7.97
CA ASP A 143 4.28 -0.47 7.45
C ASP A 143 3.88 -1.96 7.37
N GLY A 144 3.05 -2.47 8.27
CA GLY A 144 2.55 -3.85 8.18
C GLY A 144 1.73 -4.14 6.92
N THR A 145 0.85 -3.21 6.51
CA THR A 145 0.11 -3.31 5.25
C THR A 145 1.05 -3.17 4.06
N PHE A 146 2.06 -2.30 4.15
CA PHE A 146 3.09 -2.18 3.14
C PHE A 146 3.85 -3.50 2.94
N LEU A 147 4.29 -4.12 4.03
CA LEU A 147 5.03 -5.39 3.99
C LEU A 147 4.16 -6.52 3.45
N LEU A 148 2.87 -6.58 3.80
CA LEU A 148 1.92 -7.53 3.21
C LEU A 148 1.84 -7.36 1.69
N ALA A 149 1.65 -6.12 1.20
CA ALA A 149 1.62 -5.83 -0.23
C ALA A 149 2.94 -6.19 -0.91
N ALA A 150 4.08 -5.78 -0.33
CA ALA A 150 5.38 -6.09 -0.89
C ALA A 150 5.65 -7.61 -0.94
N SER A 151 5.25 -8.38 0.09
CA SER A 151 5.57 -9.80 0.21
C SER A 151 5.21 -10.64 -1.01
N ARG A 152 4.10 -10.30 -1.70
CA ARG A 152 3.63 -11.01 -2.90
C ARG A 152 4.09 -10.38 -4.22
N VAL A 153 4.58 -9.14 -4.20
CA VAL A 153 5.20 -8.54 -5.38
C VAL A 153 6.60 -9.11 -5.57
N ARG A 154 6.75 -10.01 -6.56
CA ARG A 154 8.03 -10.63 -6.94
C ARG A 154 8.74 -9.92 -8.08
N ASP A 155 8.01 -9.20 -8.92
CA ASP A 155 8.59 -8.40 -10.00
C ASP A 155 9.16 -7.08 -9.46
N ALA A 156 10.48 -6.91 -9.52
CA ALA A 156 11.12 -5.67 -9.08
C ALA A 156 10.72 -4.43 -9.88
N ASN A 157 10.19 -4.58 -11.10
CA ASN A 157 9.70 -3.46 -11.89
C ASN A 157 8.27 -3.04 -11.53
N LYS A 158 7.58 -3.82 -10.69
CA LYS A 158 6.25 -3.50 -10.19
C LYS A 158 6.37 -2.67 -8.90
N PRO A 159 6.10 -1.36 -8.95
CA PRO A 159 6.28 -0.50 -7.79
C PRO A 159 5.24 -0.76 -6.70
N VAL A 160 5.67 -0.59 -5.46
CA VAL A 160 4.81 -0.53 -4.27
C VAL A 160 4.87 0.88 -3.69
N ILE A 161 3.72 1.57 -3.64
CA ILE A 161 3.62 2.97 -3.21
C ILE A 161 2.60 3.08 -2.07
N GLY A 162 3.08 3.16 -0.84
CA GLY A 162 2.20 3.14 0.33
C GLY A 162 1.67 4.50 0.74
N PHE A 163 0.39 4.58 1.06
CA PHE A 163 -0.21 5.71 1.76
C PHE A 163 -0.48 5.34 3.21
N ASN A 164 0.03 6.16 4.14
CA ASN A 164 -0.26 5.98 5.55
C ASN A 164 -1.69 6.45 5.85
N SER A 165 -2.56 5.53 6.25
CA SER A 165 -3.97 5.82 6.55
C SER A 165 -4.21 6.49 7.90
N SER A 166 -3.19 6.57 8.77
CA SER A 166 -3.28 7.26 10.06
C SER A 166 -2.01 8.10 10.30
N PRO A 167 -1.79 9.15 9.49
CA PRO A 167 -0.58 9.97 9.53
C PRO A 167 -0.36 10.71 10.85
N HIS A 168 -1.43 10.93 11.63
CA HIS A 168 -1.37 11.55 12.96
C HIS A 168 -1.03 10.56 14.08
N LYS A 169 -1.24 9.25 13.85
CA LYS A 169 -1.02 8.19 14.85
C LYS A 169 0.27 7.42 14.62
N SER A 170 0.81 7.44 13.40
CA SER A 170 2.03 6.71 13.03
C SER A 170 2.74 7.41 11.89
N VAL A 171 4.06 7.21 11.78
CA VAL A 171 4.86 7.78 10.69
C VAL A 171 4.72 6.96 9.40
N GLY A 172 4.83 5.63 9.49
CA GLY A 172 4.88 4.75 8.32
C GLY A 172 6.15 4.96 7.50
N ARG A 173 7.28 4.35 7.92
CA ARG A 173 8.62 4.60 7.36
C ARG A 173 8.77 4.07 5.92
N LEU A 174 7.92 3.14 5.51
CA LEU A 174 7.89 2.59 4.15
C LEU A 174 6.88 3.32 3.24
N CYS A 175 5.91 4.01 3.84
CA CYS A 175 4.92 4.79 3.11
C CYS A 175 5.49 6.12 2.59
N LEU A 176 4.72 6.76 1.72
CA LEU A 176 4.96 8.13 1.27
C LEU A 176 4.98 9.11 2.46
N PRO A 177 5.64 10.27 2.31
CA PRO A 177 5.64 11.30 3.35
C PRO A 177 4.23 11.67 3.81
N THR A 178 4.08 12.03 5.09
CA THR A 178 2.79 12.35 5.76
C THR A 178 1.90 13.29 4.95
N TRP A 179 2.48 14.31 4.30
CA TRP A 179 1.71 15.26 3.49
C TRP A 179 0.97 14.59 2.32
N CYS A 180 1.49 13.49 1.78
CA CYS A 180 0.85 12.76 0.69
C CYS A 180 -0.46 12.09 1.14
N SER A 181 -0.54 11.64 2.39
CA SER A 181 -1.78 11.12 2.96
C SER A 181 -2.78 12.23 3.30
N ASN A 182 -2.30 13.41 3.68
CA ASN A 182 -3.16 14.56 3.97
C ASN A 182 -3.69 15.22 2.68
N ASP A 183 -2.96 15.12 1.57
CA ASP A 183 -3.32 15.61 0.25
C ASP A 183 -3.06 14.55 -0.83
N VAL A 184 -3.98 13.58 -0.90
CA VAL A 184 -3.88 12.47 -1.85
C VAL A 184 -3.89 12.97 -3.30
N LYS A 185 -4.69 13.99 -3.62
CA LYS A 185 -4.75 14.54 -4.98
C LYS A 185 -3.42 15.17 -5.39
N GLY A 186 -2.84 16.00 -4.52
CA GLY A 186 -1.51 16.59 -4.75
C GLY A 186 -0.40 15.55 -4.83
N ALA A 187 -0.50 14.46 -4.05
CA ALA A 187 0.42 13.33 -4.14
C ALA A 187 0.31 12.62 -5.50
N LEU A 188 -0.90 12.30 -5.95
CA LEU A 188 -1.11 11.66 -7.27
C LEU A 188 -0.64 12.55 -8.42
N GLN A 189 -0.85 13.87 -8.31
CA GLN A 189 -0.29 14.82 -9.26
C GLN A 189 1.24 14.80 -9.26
N ALA A 190 1.87 14.76 -8.08
CA ALA A 190 3.33 14.65 -7.96
C ALA A 190 3.87 13.36 -8.58
N LEU A 191 3.18 12.25 -8.37
CA LEU A 191 3.53 10.96 -8.98
C LEU A 191 3.40 11.00 -10.51
N ARG A 192 2.30 11.56 -11.03
CA ARG A 192 2.08 11.73 -12.48
C ARG A 192 3.15 12.61 -13.13
N GLU A 193 3.60 13.64 -12.43
CA GLU A 193 4.63 14.57 -12.91
C GLU A 193 6.07 14.05 -12.72
N GLY A 194 6.25 12.84 -12.19
CA GLY A 194 7.59 12.27 -11.97
C GLY A 194 8.36 12.93 -10.82
N ARG A 195 7.69 13.64 -9.90
CA ARG A 195 8.31 14.39 -8.80
C ARG A 195 8.67 13.53 -7.60
N PHE A 196 9.32 12.41 -7.85
CA PHE A 196 9.71 11.42 -6.85
C PHE A 196 11.02 10.76 -7.26
N ARG A 197 11.57 9.89 -6.40
CA ARG A 197 12.71 9.04 -6.72
C ARG A 197 12.38 7.59 -6.46
N TRP A 198 12.84 6.71 -7.35
CA TRP A 198 12.78 5.27 -7.09
C TRP A 198 13.84 4.87 -6.06
N MET A 199 13.47 3.93 -5.21
CA MET A 199 14.39 3.24 -4.31
C MET A 199 14.16 1.74 -4.44
N ARG A 200 15.20 0.98 -4.74
CA ARG A 200 15.15 -0.49 -4.66
C ARG A 200 15.50 -0.91 -3.23
N ARG A 201 14.58 -1.58 -2.57
CA ARG A 201 14.80 -2.20 -1.25
C ARG A 201 15.16 -3.66 -1.45
N SER A 202 16.33 -4.07 -0.98
CA SER A 202 16.77 -5.47 -0.99
C SER A 202 15.94 -6.32 -0.02
N ARG A 203 15.78 -7.61 -0.35
CA ARG A 203 15.14 -8.63 0.46
C ARG A 203 16.15 -9.70 0.86
N ILE A 204 15.96 -10.28 2.03
CA ILE A 204 16.75 -11.43 2.49
C ILE A 204 16.05 -12.71 2.03
N ARG A 205 16.82 -13.62 1.44
CA ARG A 205 16.37 -14.99 1.14
C ARG A 205 16.91 -15.92 2.22
N THR A 206 16.02 -16.59 2.92
CA THR A 206 16.38 -17.62 3.90
C THR A 206 16.07 -19.00 3.34
N THR A 207 16.96 -19.95 3.54
CA THR A 207 16.77 -21.36 3.20
C THR A 207 16.78 -22.16 4.50
N ILE A 208 15.74 -22.95 4.73
CA ILE A 208 15.64 -23.86 5.87
C ILE A 208 16.00 -25.26 5.37
N THR A 209 16.98 -25.91 6.01
CA THR A 209 17.40 -27.27 5.70
C THR A 209 16.90 -28.22 6.79
N CYS A 210 16.34 -29.35 6.39
CA CYS A 210 15.89 -30.41 7.30
C CYS A 210 16.33 -31.79 6.75
N GLU A 211 16.17 -32.84 7.54
CA GLU A 211 16.37 -34.21 7.05
C GLU A 211 15.42 -34.51 5.89
N HIS A 212 15.89 -35.20 4.85
CA HIS A 212 15.11 -35.48 3.65
C HIS A 212 13.75 -36.15 3.94
N LYS A 213 13.69 -36.98 4.99
CA LYS A 213 12.46 -37.66 5.43
C LYS A 213 11.38 -36.71 5.98
N LEU A 214 11.77 -35.49 6.38
CA LEU A 214 10.86 -34.49 6.96
C LEU A 214 10.40 -33.45 5.95
N VAL A 215 11.00 -33.36 4.76
CA VAL A 215 10.70 -32.31 3.76
C VAL A 215 9.22 -32.29 3.41
N ASP A 216 8.62 -33.45 3.13
CA ASP A 216 7.22 -33.57 2.74
C ASP A 216 6.25 -33.35 3.93
N THR A 217 6.76 -33.33 5.16
CA THR A 217 5.97 -33.02 6.36
C THR A 217 5.89 -31.51 6.65
N ILE A 218 6.76 -30.71 6.04
CA ILE A 218 6.85 -29.27 6.26
C ILE A 218 6.02 -28.56 5.20
N THR A 219 4.82 -28.12 5.60
CA THR A 219 4.02 -27.21 4.78
C THR A 219 4.30 -25.78 5.21
N PRO A 220 4.92 -24.93 4.36
CA PRO A 220 5.09 -23.53 4.66
C PRO A 220 3.72 -22.86 4.80
N VAL A 221 3.46 -22.28 5.96
CA VAL A 221 2.24 -21.51 6.19
C VAL A 221 2.61 -20.05 6.33
N ASP A 222 2.00 -19.22 5.50
CA ASP A 222 2.01 -17.78 5.74
C ASP A 222 1.33 -17.52 7.08
N LEU A 223 2.06 -17.09 8.11
CA LEU A 223 1.47 -16.84 9.43
C LEU A 223 0.30 -15.84 9.33
N HIS A 224 0.36 -14.93 8.35
CA HIS A 224 -0.73 -14.01 8.09
C HIS A 224 -1.95 -14.63 7.38
N THR A 225 -1.89 -15.88 6.95
CA THR A 225 -3.09 -16.61 6.49
C THR A 225 -3.71 -17.43 7.60
N MET A 226 -3.01 -17.61 8.73
CA MET A 226 -3.58 -18.29 9.89
C MET A 226 -4.46 -17.33 10.70
N HIS A 227 -5.70 -17.77 10.92
CA HIS A 227 -6.64 -17.15 11.84
C HIS A 227 -6.42 -17.77 13.21
N ILE A 228 -5.32 -17.43 13.86
CA ILE A 228 -5.12 -17.83 15.26
C ILE A 228 -5.95 -16.84 16.09
N PRO A 229 -7.06 -17.26 16.72
CA PRO A 229 -7.79 -16.38 17.60
C PRO A 229 -6.86 -15.99 18.75
N ARG A 230 -6.73 -14.68 19.01
CA ARG A 230 -5.87 -14.18 20.10
C ARG A 230 -6.30 -14.68 21.47
N TYR A 231 -7.54 -15.17 21.59
CA TYR A 231 -8.11 -15.71 22.79
C TYR A 231 -8.63 -17.11 22.48
N VAL A 232 -8.08 -18.11 23.17
CA VAL A 232 -8.68 -19.45 23.19
C VAL A 232 -10.04 -19.30 23.87
N HIS A 233 -11.10 -19.85 23.28
CA HIS A 233 -12.38 -20.00 23.98
C HIS A 233 -12.14 -20.92 25.17
N MET A 234 -11.94 -20.33 26.35
CA MET A 234 -12.13 -21.05 27.60
C MET A 234 -13.62 -21.37 27.67
N SER A 235 -13.93 -22.65 27.53
CA SER A 235 -15.26 -23.22 27.76
C SER A 235 -15.62 -23.09 29.23
#